data_AF-A0A1S8K961-F1
#
_entry.id   AF-A0A1S8K961-F1
#
_cell.length_a   1.000
_cell.length_b   1.000
_cell.length_c   1.000
_cell.angle_alpha   90.00
_cell.angle_beta   90.00
_cell.angle_gamma   90.00
#
_symmetry.space_group_name_H-M   'P 1'
#
loop_
_entity.id
_entity.type
_entity.pdbx_description
1 polymer ?
#
loop_
_entity_poly.entity_id
_entity_poly.type
_entity_poly.pdbx_seq_one_letter_code
_entity_poly.pdbx_strand_id
1 'polypeptide(L)'
;HWCESFAYLPKSQLGKAVQYAVNHKDGLQIVLLDGRLELSNNRAERAIKELVIGRKNWLFSKSLKGARSNGIILSIIQTAVANGLNIRKYLNHLFTEIPNLSSMTPEALRAYLPWNQQIQEICK
;
A
#
# COMPACT_ATOMS: atom_id res chain seq x y z
N HIS A 1 1.59 -19.33 -27.66
CA HIS A 1 2.75 -19.07 -28.53
C HIS A 1 2.61 -17.85 -29.45
N TRP A 2 1.45 -17.17 -29.55
CA TRP A 2 1.28 -16.05 -30.49
C TRP A 2 2.16 -14.81 -30.20
N CYS A 3 2.40 -14.48 -28.92
CA CYS A 3 3.22 -13.32 -28.54
C CYS A 3 4.71 -13.49 -28.88
N GLU A 4 5.21 -14.73 -28.92
CA GLU A 4 6.62 -15.04 -29.20
C GLU A 4 6.89 -15.05 -30.71
N SER A 5 5.87 -15.27 -31.53
CA SER A 5 5.94 -15.26 -33.00
C SER A 5 5.53 -13.91 -33.62
N PHE A 6 5.19 -12.91 -32.81
CA PHE A 6 4.72 -11.62 -33.30
C PHE A 6 5.90 -10.83 -33.88
N ALA A 7 5.79 -10.37 -35.13
CA ALA A 7 6.83 -9.56 -35.76
C ALA A 7 6.74 -8.10 -35.29
N TYR A 8 7.79 -7.60 -34.63
CA TYR A 8 7.87 -6.22 -34.16
C TYR A 8 9.26 -5.63 -34.34
N LEU A 9 9.33 -4.31 -34.51
CA LEU A 9 10.59 -3.56 -34.44
C LEU A 9 11.04 -3.50 -32.96
N PRO A 10 12.20 -4.05 -32.57
CA PRO A 10 12.58 -4.21 -31.15
C PRO A 10 12.63 -2.90 -30.34
N LYS A 11 12.93 -1.78 -31.00
CA LYS A 11 13.03 -0.46 -30.35
C LYS A 11 11.70 0.31 -30.33
N SER A 12 10.67 -0.17 -31.03
CA SER A 12 9.35 0.46 -31.02
C SER A 12 8.67 0.31 -29.66
N GLN A 13 7.70 1.18 -29.37
CA GLN A 13 6.91 1.10 -28.13
C GLN A 13 6.17 -0.25 -28.02
N LEU A 14 5.65 -0.75 -29.14
CA LEU A 14 5.03 -2.07 -29.22
C LEU A 14 6.05 -3.18 -28.96
N GLY A 15 7.23 -3.11 -29.57
CA GLY A 15 8.29 -4.11 -29.36
C GLY A 15 8.77 -4.18 -27.91
N LYS A 16 8.90 -3.04 -27.23
CA LYS A 16 9.21 -2.99 -25.80
C LYS A 16 8.10 -3.62 -24.94
N ALA A 17 6.84 -3.36 -25.27
CA ALA A 17 5.70 -3.94 -24.55
C ALA A 17 5.62 -5.46 -24.73
N VAL A 18 5.81 -5.96 -25.95
CA VAL A 18 5.85 -7.40 -26.24
C VAL A 18 7.02 -8.06 -25.50
N GLN A 19 8.22 -7.48 -25.58
CA GLN A 19 9.38 -8.01 -24.87
C GLN A 19 9.17 -8.04 -23.35
N TYR A 20 8.55 -6.99 -22.79
CA TYR A 20 8.20 -6.95 -21.37
C TYR A 20 7.25 -8.09 -20.99
N ALA A 21 6.19 -8.31 -21.78
CA ALA A 21 5.23 -9.38 -21.54
C ALA A 21 5.86 -10.77 -21.65
N VAL A 22 6.77 -10.98 -22.61
CA VAL A 22 7.53 -12.24 -22.75
C VAL A 22 8.45 -12.45 -21.54
N ASN A 23 9.21 -11.43 -21.13
CA ASN A 23 10.16 -11.53 -20.01
C ASN A 23 9.47 -11.80 -18.67
N HIS A 24 8.21 -11.38 -18.49
CA HIS A 24 7.46 -11.54 -17.23
C HIS A 24 6.34 -12.59 -17.35
N LYS A 25 6.35 -13.40 -18.42
CA LYS A 25 5.31 -14.38 -18.74
C LYS A 25 4.99 -15.29 -17.56
N ASP A 26 6.01 -15.87 -16.92
CA ASP A 26 5.83 -16.80 -15.81
C ASP A 26 5.06 -16.17 -14.66
N GLY A 27 5.37 -14.91 -14.32
CA GLY A 27 4.64 -14.16 -13.29
C GLY A 27 3.22 -13.79 -13.71
N LEU A 28 3.04 -13.33 -14.95
CA LEU A 28 1.73 -12.94 -15.48
C LEU A 28 0.77 -14.13 -15.62
N GLN A 29 1.28 -15.35 -15.83
CA GLN A 29 0.47 -16.55 -15.97
C GLN A 29 -0.04 -17.11 -14.64
N ILE A 30 0.54 -16.75 -13.50
CA ILE A 30 0.12 -17.26 -12.17
C ILE A 30 -1.35 -16.94 -11.89
N VAL A 31 -1.86 -15.80 -12.35
CA VAL A 31 -3.28 -15.44 -12.21
C VAL A 31 -4.23 -16.42 -12.91
N LEU A 32 -3.76 -17.14 -13.94
CA LEU A 32 -4.53 -18.17 -14.62
C LEU A 32 -4.52 -19.51 -13.86
N LEU A 33 -3.57 -19.68 -12.94
CA LEU A 33 -3.37 -20.89 -12.15
C LEU A 33 -4.00 -20.78 -10.75
N ASP A 34 -4.16 -19.55 -10.23
CA ASP A 34 -4.74 -19.27 -8.91
C ASP A 34 -5.88 -18.26 -9.01
N GLY A 35 -7.12 -18.75 -8.87
CA GLY A 35 -8.33 -17.93 -8.92
C GLY A 35 -8.51 -16.95 -7.75
N ARG A 36 -7.61 -16.97 -6.76
CA ARG A 36 -7.58 -15.96 -5.68
C ARG A 36 -6.91 -14.65 -6.11
N LEU A 37 -6.21 -14.65 -7.24
CA LEU A 37 -5.48 -13.49 -7.76
C LEU A 37 -6.35 -12.68 -8.73
N GLU A 38 -6.26 -11.36 -8.64
CA GLU A 38 -6.91 -10.45 -9.58
C GLU A 38 -6.06 -10.29 -10.84
N LEU A 39 -6.66 -10.44 -12.04
CA LEU A 39 -5.99 -10.18 -13.32
C LEU A 39 -5.59 -8.71 -13.48
N SER A 40 -6.38 -7.80 -12.89
CA SER A 40 -6.10 -6.37 -12.91
C SER A 40 -5.31 -5.95 -11.68
N ASN A 41 -4.37 -5.01 -11.85
CA ASN A 41 -3.68 -4.35 -10.75
C ASN A 41 -4.45 -3.12 -10.20
N ASN A 42 -5.69 -2.89 -10.64
CA ASN A 42 -6.49 -1.70 -10.32
C ASN A 42 -6.59 -1.42 -8.81
N ARG A 43 -6.67 -2.46 -7.98
CA ARG A 43 -6.69 -2.31 -6.52
C ARG A 43 -5.37 -1.73 -5.99
N ALA A 44 -4.23 -2.26 -6.45
CA ALA A 44 -2.90 -1.77 -6.08
C ALA A 44 -2.66 -0.35 -6.59
N GLU A 45 -3.06 -0.05 -7.83
CA GLU A 45 -2.94 1.30 -8.41
C GLU A 45 -3.77 2.33 -7.64
N ARG A 46 -5.00 1.98 -7.25
CA ARG A 46 -5.83 2.85 -6.40
C ARG A 46 -5.19 3.09 -5.04
N ALA A 47 -4.62 2.05 -4.42
CA ALA A 47 -3.94 2.17 -3.12
C ALA A 47 -2.73 3.11 -3.17
N ILE A 48 -1.94 3.10 -4.25
CA ILE A 48 -0.77 3.99 -4.38
C ILE A 48 -1.14 5.41 -4.85
N LYS A 49 -2.32 5.59 -5.46
CA LYS A 49 -2.77 6.88 -5.99
C LYS A 49 -2.82 7.97 -4.92
N GLU A 50 -3.26 7.64 -3.71
CA GLU A 50 -3.32 8.58 -2.58
C GLU A 50 -1.93 9.09 -2.20
N LEU A 51 -0.92 8.22 -2.13
CA LEU A 51 0.49 8.58 -1.93
C LEU A 51 0.99 9.48 -3.08
N VAL A 52 0.68 9.12 -4.32
CA VAL A 52 1.15 9.85 -5.53
C VAL A 52 0.55 11.26 -5.62
N ILE A 53 -0.70 11.44 -5.19
CA ILE A 53 -1.35 12.76 -5.10
C ILE A 53 -0.82 13.52 -3.89
N GLY A 54 -0.78 12.88 -2.72
CA GLY A 54 -0.35 13.49 -1.45
C GLY A 54 1.06 14.05 -1.49
N ARG A 55 2.03 13.35 -2.11
CA ARG A 55 3.41 13.84 -2.23
C ARG A 55 3.55 15.17 -2.97
N LYS A 56 2.60 15.56 -3.83
CA LYS A 56 2.61 16.89 -4.47
C LYS A 56 2.21 18.01 -3.51
N ASN A 57 1.45 17.68 -2.46
CA ASN A 57 0.82 18.63 -1.54
C ASN A 57 1.42 18.61 -0.12
N TRP A 58 2.18 17.57 0.24
CA TRP A 58 2.77 17.46 1.57
C TRP A 58 4.10 18.23 1.67
N LEU A 59 4.16 19.15 2.64
CA LEU A 59 5.27 20.09 2.87
C LEU A 59 6.66 19.46 3.00
N PHE A 60 6.77 18.15 3.28
CA PHE A 60 8.04 17.46 3.55
C PHE A 60 8.33 16.27 2.61
N SER A 61 7.66 16.16 1.46
CA SER A 61 7.79 15.00 0.56
C SER A 61 9.09 14.92 -0.27
N LYS A 62 9.95 15.94 -0.21
CA LYS A 62 11.13 16.08 -1.10
C LYS A 62 12.42 15.46 -0.57
N SER A 63 12.45 14.98 0.68
CA SER A 63 13.63 14.33 1.27
C SER A 63 13.38 12.84 1.53
N LEU A 64 14.44 12.02 1.54
CA LEU A 64 14.34 10.60 1.89
C LEU A 64 13.71 10.39 3.28
N LYS A 65 14.08 11.23 4.25
CA LYS A 65 13.52 11.21 5.60
C LYS A 65 12.02 11.49 5.58
N GLY A 66 11.59 12.50 4.83
CA GLY A 66 10.16 12.83 4.69
C GLY A 66 9.37 11.77 3.95
N ALA A 67 9.94 11.15 2.91
CA ALA A 67 9.33 10.01 2.22
C ALA A 67 9.12 8.82 3.18
N ARG A 68 10.11 8.52 4.04
CA ARG A 68 9.98 7.47 5.06
C ARG A 68 8.90 7.78 6.09
N SER A 69 8.87 9.01 6.63
CA SER A 69 7.83 9.42 7.57
C SER A 69 6.42 9.34 6.96
N ASN A 70 6.27 9.80 5.71
CA ASN A 70 5.00 9.70 4.98
C ASN A 70 4.56 8.24 4.78
N GLY A 71 5.49 7.36 4.43
CA GLY A 71 5.23 5.93 4.31
C GLY A 71 4.74 5.31 5.61
N ILE A 72 5.32 5.68 6.76
CA ILE A 72 4.88 5.20 8.07
C ILE A 72 3.46 5.67 8.38
N ILE A 73 3.16 6.96 8.23
CA ILE A 73 1.84 7.53 8.52
C ILE A 73 0.77 6.89 7.62
N LEU A 74 1.04 6.75 6.32
CA LEU A 74 0.12 6.10 5.40
C LEU A 74 -0.12 4.64 5.77
N SER A 75 0.92 3.89 6.15
CA SER A 75 0.74 2.51 6.60
C SER A 75 -0.20 2.44 7.80
N ILE A 76 -0.09 3.36 8.77
CA ILE A 76 -1.00 3.43 9.93
C ILE A 76 -2.44 3.72 9.47
N ILE A 77 -2.62 4.72 8.60
CA ILE A 77 -3.95 5.10 8.07
C ILE A 77 -4.58 3.95 7.29
N GLN A 78 -3.87 3.34 6.35
CA GLN A 78 -4.42 2.25 5.54
C GLN A 78 -4.71 1.00 6.37
N THR A 79 -3.92 0.75 7.42
CA THR A 79 -4.23 -0.33 8.36
C THR A 79 -5.51 -0.04 9.14
N ALA A 80 -5.72 1.22 9.57
CA ALA A 80 -6.97 1.63 10.23
C ALA A 80 -8.18 1.46 9.31
N VAL A 81 -8.07 1.90 8.04
CA VAL A 81 -9.11 1.72 7.02
C VAL A 81 -9.41 0.24 6.78
N ALA A 82 -8.38 -0.59 6.65
CA ALA A 82 -8.53 -2.04 6.45
C ALA A 82 -9.21 -2.74 7.64
N ASN A 83 -9.14 -2.16 8.84
CA ASN A 83 -9.79 -2.65 10.05
C ASN A 83 -11.13 -1.96 10.34
N GLY A 84 -11.64 -1.13 9.41
CA GLY A 84 -12.94 -0.48 9.52
C GLY A 84 -13.01 0.63 10.56
N LEU A 85 -11.88 1.27 10.89
CA LEU A 85 -11.83 2.34 11.89
C LEU A 85 -12.04 3.73 11.27
N ASN A 86 -12.64 4.64 12.03
CA ASN A 86 -12.60 6.06 11.76
C ASN A 86 -11.17 6.59 11.94
N ILE A 87 -10.54 6.96 10.83
CA ILE A 87 -9.13 7.40 10.77
C ILE A 87 -8.86 8.53 11.77
N ARG A 88 -9.74 9.54 11.84
CA ARG A 88 -9.55 10.70 12.71
C ARG A 88 -9.59 10.31 14.18
N LYS A 89 -10.59 9.52 14.59
CA LYS A 89 -10.69 9.02 15.98
C LYS A 89 -9.46 8.22 16.36
N TYR A 90 -9.05 7.30 15.48
CA TYR A 90 -7.90 6.43 15.71
C TYR A 90 -6.59 7.22 15.84
N LEU A 91 -6.29 8.11 14.89
CA LEU A 91 -5.09 8.95 14.98
C LEU A 91 -5.08 9.83 16.23
N ASN A 92 -6.21 10.45 16.57
CA ASN A 92 -6.32 11.24 17.79
C ASN A 92 -6.02 10.37 19.03
N HIS A 93 -6.62 9.20 19.13
CA HIS A 93 -6.37 8.28 20.24
C HIS A 93 -4.90 7.87 20.33
N LEU A 94 -4.26 7.52 19.21
CA LEU A 94 -2.83 7.20 19.20
C LEU A 94 -1.98 8.38 19.66
N PHE A 95 -2.24 9.59 19.17
CA PHE A 95 -1.47 10.78 19.53
C PHE A 95 -1.73 11.26 20.97
N THR A 96 -2.88 10.94 21.55
CA THR A 96 -3.19 11.25 22.94
C THR A 96 -2.59 10.23 23.90
N GLU A 97 -2.68 8.93 23.59
CA GLU A 97 -2.33 7.89 24.55
C GLU A 97 -0.88 7.41 24.45
N ILE A 98 -0.36 7.19 23.24
CA ILE A 98 0.97 6.59 23.05
C ILE A 98 2.11 7.41 23.70
N PRO A 99 2.14 8.76 23.59
CA PRO A 99 3.18 9.56 24.23
C PRO A 99 3.18 9.47 25.76
N ASN A 100 2.07 9.06 26.36
CA ASN A 100 1.90 8.93 27.81
C ASN A 100 2.25 7.54 28.33
N LEU A 101 2.68 6.61 27.47
CA LEU A 101 3.12 5.29 27.88
C LEU A 101 4.45 5.37 28.63
N SER A 102 4.53 4.63 29.75
CA SER A 102 5.76 4.50 30.54
C SER A 102 6.90 3.83 29.76
N SER A 103 6.57 2.97 28.79
CA SER A 103 7.54 2.36 27.89
C SER A 103 6.91 2.03 26.54
N MET A 104 7.67 2.29 25.46
CA MET A 104 7.25 2.04 24.09
C MET A 104 7.67 0.64 23.63
N THR A 105 7.17 -0.40 24.31
CA THR A 105 7.46 -1.81 23.96
C THR A 105 6.42 -2.36 22.98
N PRO A 106 6.77 -3.37 22.17
CA PRO A 106 5.80 -4.06 21.31
C PRO A 106 4.58 -4.57 22.08
N GLU A 107 4.79 -5.07 23.30
CA GLU A 107 3.76 -5.58 24.19
C GLU A 107 2.80 -4.47 24.63
N ALA A 108 3.32 -3.29 25.00
CA ALA A 108 2.49 -2.14 25.34
C ALA A 108 1.69 -1.62 24.14
N LEU A 109 2.28 -1.65 22.95
CA LEU A 109 1.62 -1.19 21.72
C LEU A 109 0.49 -2.11 21.25
N ARG A 110 0.43 -3.37 21.68
CA ARG A 110 -0.65 -4.31 21.31
C ARG A 110 -2.04 -3.81 21.69
N ALA A 111 -2.15 -3.04 22.78
CA ALA A 111 -3.41 -2.44 23.20
C ALA A 111 -3.94 -1.38 22.22
N TYR A 112 -3.05 -0.79 21.42
CA TYR A 112 -3.36 0.29 20.49
C TYR A 112 -3.47 -0.17 19.03
N LEU A 113 -3.27 -1.46 18.76
CA LEU A 113 -3.39 -2.00 17.41
C LEU A 113 -4.83 -1.97 16.92
N PRO A 114 -5.05 -1.81 15.60
CA PRO A 114 -6.38 -1.49 15.09
C PRO A 114 -7.38 -2.65 15.23
N TRP A 115 -6.92 -3.89 15.38
CA TRP A 115 -7.77 -5.07 15.63
C TRP A 115 -8.07 -5.31 17.13
N ASN A 116 -7.54 -4.49 18.04
CA ASN A 116 -7.86 -4.59 19.45
C ASN A 116 -9.33 -4.24 19.69
N GLN A 117 -10.02 -5.01 20.54
CA GLN A 117 -11.44 -4.83 20.80
C GLN A 117 -11.79 -3.44 21.36
N GLN A 118 -11.01 -2.92 22.29
CA GLN A 118 -11.25 -1.60 22.87
C GLN A 118 -11.06 -0.49 21.81
N ILE A 119 -10.05 -0.62 20.97
CA ILE A 119 -9.82 0.30 19.85
C ILE A 119 -10.99 0.26 18.87
N GLN A 120 -11.51 -0.93 18.57
CA GLN A 120 -12.68 -1.11 17.70
C GLN A 120 -13.93 -0.44 18.28
N GLU A 121 -14.13 -0.50 19.60
CA GLU A 121 -15.25 0.16 20.29
C GLU A 121 -15.11 1.69 20.27
N ILE A 122 -13.91 2.22 20.54
CA ILE A 122 -13.65 3.66 20.62
C ILE A 122 -13.66 4.31 19.22
N CYS A 123 -13.07 3.63 18.23
CA CYS A 123 -12.69 4.23 16.96
C CYS A 123 -13.56 3.83 15.77
N LYS A 124 -14.58 2.97 15.91
CA LYS A 124 -15.57 2.77 14.83
C LYS A 124 -16.43 4.01 14.58
#